data_AF-W4VCF6-F1
#
_entry.id   AF-W4VCF6-F1
#
_cell.length_a   1.000
_cell.length_b   1.000
_cell.length_c   1.000
_cell.angle_alpha   90.00
_cell.angle_beta   90.00
_cell.angle_gamma   90.00
#
_symmetry.space_group_name_H-M   'P 1'
#
loop_
_entity.id
_entity.type
_entity.pdbx_description
1 polymer ?
#
loop_
_entity_poly.entity_id
_entity_poly.type
_entity_poly.pdbx_seq_one_letter_code
_entity_poly.pdbx_strand_id
1 'polypeptide(L)'
;MHQKKKILKKKNRCKRLIAALIVVMQLLTTSILFAEAPPETFTPAENWEDFDYFNFAEALQKSLYFYDAEKCGVAAGYHQGGRLEWRGPCHEVDERIPISNTSLSEAFLEKYRHIIDPDGDGTVDVHGGFHDAGDHVRFGLPQSYAAGTLDGDSMNSGNPSRQSGKKST
;
A
#
# COMPACT_ATOMS: atom_id res chain seq x y z
N MET A 1 -20.25 6.90 50.02
CA MET A 1 -19.28 7.31 48.96
C MET A 1 -18.01 6.44 48.85
N HIS A 2 -17.58 5.73 49.90
CA HIS A 2 -16.30 5.00 49.92
C HIS A 2 -16.27 3.74 49.01
N GLN A 3 -17.38 3.01 48.89
CA GLN A 3 -17.48 1.79 48.05
C GLN A 3 -17.38 2.08 46.54
N LYS A 4 -18.04 3.14 46.05
CA LYS A 4 -17.97 3.53 44.63
C LYS A 4 -16.54 3.88 44.18
N LYS A 5 -15.75 4.55 45.05
CA LYS A 5 -14.34 4.88 44.78
C LYS A 5 -13.45 3.64 44.68
N LYS A 6 -13.69 2.61 45.50
CA LYS A 6 -12.95 1.34 45.45
C LYS A 6 -13.24 0.57 44.15
N ILE A 7 -14.51 0.50 43.74
CA ILE A 7 -14.94 -0.15 42.49
C ILE A 7 -14.33 0.54 41.27
N LEU A 8 -14.35 1.87 41.22
CA LEU A 8 -13.78 2.64 40.10
C LEU A 8 -12.25 2.45 40.00
N LYS A 9 -11.54 2.43 41.15
CA LYS A 9 -10.09 2.17 41.20
C LYS A 9 -9.75 0.73 40.77
N LYS A 10 -10.61 -0.24 41.05
CA LYS A 10 -10.46 -1.64 40.58
C LYS A 10 -10.70 -1.75 39.07
N LYS A 11 -11.75 -1.10 38.56
CA LYS A 11 -12.07 -1.05 37.12
C LYS A 11 -10.96 -0.38 36.30
N ASN A 12 -10.38 0.71 36.80
CA ASN A 12 -9.26 1.40 36.14
C ASN A 12 -7.96 0.59 36.17
N ARG A 13 -7.71 -0.20 37.23
CA ARG A 13 -6.58 -1.15 37.27
C ARG A 13 -6.75 -2.30 36.26
N CYS A 14 -7.94 -2.89 36.16
CA CYS A 14 -8.22 -3.90 35.12
C CYS A 14 -8.03 -3.35 33.71
N LYS A 15 -8.53 -2.14 33.40
CA LYS A 15 -8.35 -1.51 32.08
C LYS A 15 -6.87 -1.32 31.71
N ARG A 16 -6.04 -0.88 32.68
CA ARG A 16 -4.60 -0.71 32.47
C ARG A 16 -3.87 -2.04 32.25
N LEU A 17 -4.26 -3.10 32.96
CA LEU A 17 -3.69 -4.43 32.79
C LEU A 17 -4.08 -5.04 31.43
N ILE A 18 -5.32 -4.86 30.98
CA ILE A 18 -5.77 -5.31 29.65
C ILE A 18 -5.02 -4.57 28.54
N ALA A 19 -4.88 -3.24 28.66
CA ALA A 19 -4.12 -2.46 27.69
C ALA A 19 -2.64 -2.87 27.63
N ALA A 20 -2.00 -3.12 28.78
CA ALA A 20 -0.62 -3.59 28.82
C ALA A 20 -0.46 -4.99 28.20
N LEU A 21 -1.42 -5.90 28.42
CA LEU A 21 -1.42 -7.21 27.79
C LEU A 21 -1.55 -7.13 26.26
N ILE A 22 -2.40 -6.23 25.75
CA ILE A 22 -2.55 -6.01 24.30
C ILE A 22 -1.23 -5.50 23.68
N VAL A 23 -0.58 -4.53 24.34
CA VAL A 23 0.72 -4.00 23.88
C VAL A 23 1.82 -5.06 23.91
N VAL A 24 1.88 -5.89 24.95
CA VAL A 24 2.87 -6.99 25.04
C VAL A 24 2.61 -8.07 23.98
N MET A 25 1.34 -8.39 23.70
CA MET A 25 1.01 -9.32 22.61
C MET A 25 1.45 -8.80 21.24
N GLN A 26 1.27 -7.51 20.97
CA GLN A 26 1.66 -6.89 19.70
C GLN A 26 3.18 -6.86 19.49
N LEU A 27 3.95 -6.74 20.59
CA LEU A 27 5.42 -6.79 20.55
C LEU A 27 5.97 -8.22 20.44
N LEU A 28 5.18 -9.25 20.76
CA LEU A 28 5.63 -10.65 20.69
C LEU A 28 5.43 -11.26 19.29
N THR A 29 4.48 -10.74 18.50
CA THR A 29 4.18 -11.24 17.15
C THR A 29 5.15 -10.75 16.08
N THR A 30 5.97 -9.73 16.34
CA THR A 30 6.94 -9.20 15.36
C THR A 30 8.19 -10.07 15.19
N SER A 31 8.37 -11.10 16.01
CA SER A 31 9.62 -11.89 16.07
C SER A 31 9.58 -13.19 15.25
N ILE A 32 8.49 -13.49 14.54
CA ILE A 32 8.34 -14.74 13.77
C ILE A 32 7.89 -14.42 12.34
N LEU A 33 8.80 -13.80 11.57
CA LEU A 33 8.77 -13.82 10.12
C LEU A 33 10.12 -14.42 9.69
N PHE A 34 10.19 -15.75 9.66
CA PHE A 34 11.28 -16.40 8.93
C PHE A 34 10.88 -16.37 7.46
N ALA A 35 11.71 -15.78 6.61
CA ALA A 35 11.59 -15.96 5.17
C ALA A 35 11.81 -17.46 4.91
N GLU A 36 10.80 -18.14 4.35
CA GLU A 36 10.91 -19.53 3.95
C GLU A 36 11.96 -19.62 2.83
N ALA A 37 13.03 -20.38 3.04
CA ALA A 37 14.01 -20.62 2.00
C ALA A 37 13.36 -21.36 0.81
N PRO A 38 13.82 -21.15 -0.43
CA PRO A 38 13.33 -21.92 -1.57
C PRO A 38 13.49 -23.43 -1.34
N PRO A 39 12.60 -24.27 -1.89
CA PRO A 39 12.74 -25.71 -1.79
C PRO A 39 14.06 -26.19 -2.42
N GLU A 40 14.67 -27.22 -1.83
CA GLU A 40 15.93 -27.87 -2.27
C GLU A 40 15.94 -28.30 -3.75
N THR A 41 14.77 -28.37 -4.40
CA THR A 41 14.59 -28.78 -5.79
C THR A 41 14.47 -27.63 -6.79
N PHE A 42 14.66 -26.37 -6.35
CA PHE A 42 14.64 -25.23 -7.26
C PHE A 42 15.89 -25.27 -8.16
N THR A 43 15.68 -25.42 -9.47
CA THR A 43 16.73 -25.28 -10.48
C THR A 43 16.62 -23.87 -11.08
N PRO A 44 17.60 -22.98 -10.86
CA PRO A 44 17.61 -21.67 -11.49
C PRO A 44 17.61 -21.78 -13.02
N ALA A 45 17.10 -20.77 -13.71
CA ALA A 45 17.22 -20.71 -15.17
C ALA A 45 18.71 -20.65 -15.60
N GLU A 46 19.01 -21.10 -16.81
CA GLU A 46 20.37 -21.08 -17.35
C GLU A 46 20.92 -19.63 -17.33
N ASN A 47 22.08 -19.42 -16.68
CA ASN A 47 22.70 -18.11 -16.41
C ASN A 47 21.96 -17.21 -15.40
N TRP A 48 21.05 -17.75 -14.58
CA TRP A 48 20.26 -16.94 -13.64
C TRP A 48 21.06 -16.37 -12.47
N GLU A 49 22.15 -17.00 -12.00
CA GLU A 49 22.98 -16.47 -10.91
C GLU A 49 24.44 -16.98 -11.00
N ASP A 50 25.25 -16.43 -11.92
CA ASP A 50 26.72 -16.63 -11.89
C ASP A 50 27.40 -15.48 -11.12
N PHE A 51 26.84 -15.14 -9.96
CA PHE A 51 27.34 -14.06 -9.10
C PHE A 51 27.58 -14.57 -7.68
N ASP A 52 28.82 -14.49 -7.18
CA ASP A 52 29.19 -14.74 -5.78
C ASP A 52 28.75 -13.57 -4.84
N TYR A 53 27.76 -12.79 -5.26
CA TYR A 53 27.31 -11.56 -4.62
C TYR A 53 25.91 -11.13 -5.11
N PHE A 54 25.04 -10.67 -4.20
CA PHE A 54 23.72 -10.15 -4.52
C PHE A 54 23.72 -8.64 -4.73
N ASN A 55 23.31 -8.19 -5.93
CA ASN A 55 23.16 -6.77 -6.25
C ASN A 55 21.81 -6.22 -5.75
N PHE A 56 21.76 -5.84 -4.46
CA PHE A 56 20.54 -5.28 -3.85
C PHE A 56 20.09 -3.96 -4.48
N ALA A 57 20.99 -3.20 -5.11
CA ALA A 57 20.62 -1.96 -5.80
C ALA A 57 19.78 -2.25 -7.06
N GLU A 58 20.16 -3.27 -7.83
CA GLU A 58 19.38 -3.73 -8.98
C GLU A 58 18.07 -4.39 -8.55
N ALA A 59 18.09 -5.19 -7.47
CA ALA A 59 16.88 -5.79 -6.91
C ALA A 59 15.87 -4.72 -6.48
N LEU A 60 16.32 -3.67 -5.79
CA LEU A 60 15.48 -2.53 -5.41
C LEU A 60 14.97 -1.75 -6.63
N GLN A 61 15.83 -1.54 -7.64
CA GLN A 61 15.40 -0.88 -8.87
C GLN A 61 14.26 -1.66 -9.55
N LYS A 62 14.41 -2.99 -9.67
CA LYS A 62 13.40 -3.87 -10.28
C LYS A 62 12.12 -3.96 -9.43
N SER A 63 12.23 -3.95 -8.10
CA SER A 63 11.04 -3.96 -7.23
C SER A 63 10.24 -2.66 -7.31
N LEU A 64 10.89 -1.50 -7.53
CA LEU A 64 10.17 -0.26 -7.80
C LEU A 64 9.53 -0.24 -9.19
N TYR A 65 10.19 -0.84 -10.18
CA TYR A 65 9.64 -1.02 -11.54
C TYR A 65 8.35 -1.86 -11.54
N PHE A 66 8.14 -2.74 -10.56
CA PHE A 66 6.87 -3.45 -10.40
C PHE A 66 5.68 -2.49 -10.17
N TYR A 67 5.86 -1.41 -9.41
CA TYR A 67 4.77 -0.44 -9.22
C TYR A 67 4.44 0.34 -10.52
N ASP A 68 5.41 0.56 -11.41
CA ASP A 68 5.11 1.09 -12.75
C ASP A 68 4.24 0.12 -13.58
N ALA A 69 4.40 -1.20 -13.36
CA ALA A 69 3.59 -2.23 -14.01
C ALA A 69 2.17 -2.33 -13.45
N GLU A 70 1.94 -1.92 -12.20
CA GLU A 70 0.62 -1.93 -11.57
C GLU A 70 -0.12 -0.58 -11.67
N LYS A 71 0.55 0.52 -12.07
CA LYS A 71 -0.07 1.85 -12.17
C LYS A 71 -1.34 1.84 -13.02
N CYS A 72 -2.43 2.43 -12.55
CA CYS A 72 -3.72 2.48 -13.26
C CYS A 72 -4.06 3.91 -13.74
N GLY A 73 -5.01 4.06 -14.66
CA GLY A 73 -5.47 5.34 -15.19
C GLY A 73 -4.75 5.77 -16.47
N VAL A 74 -5.09 6.98 -16.97
CA VAL A 74 -4.50 7.54 -18.20
C VAL A 74 -2.97 7.62 -18.11
N ALA A 75 -2.46 8.03 -16.95
CA ALA A 75 -1.03 8.19 -16.70
C ALA A 75 -0.23 6.88 -16.61
N ALA A 76 -0.88 5.71 -16.73
CA ALA A 76 -0.21 4.42 -16.85
C ALA A 76 0.41 4.20 -18.23
N GLY A 77 -0.12 4.86 -19.26
CA GLY A 77 0.34 4.70 -20.63
C GLY A 77 1.74 5.26 -20.86
N TYR A 78 2.55 4.53 -21.63
CA TYR A 78 3.94 4.91 -21.96
C TYR A 78 4.06 6.34 -22.51
N HIS A 79 3.12 6.75 -23.38
CA HIS A 79 3.12 8.09 -23.97
C HIS A 79 2.48 9.17 -23.08
N GLN A 80 1.94 8.78 -21.92
CA GLN A 80 1.18 9.61 -20.99
C GLN A 80 1.87 9.79 -19.63
N GLY A 81 3.14 9.35 -19.53
CA GLY A 81 3.95 9.45 -18.30
C GLY A 81 4.24 8.10 -17.63
N GLY A 82 3.78 6.99 -18.20
CA GLY A 82 4.22 5.65 -17.83
C GLY A 82 5.64 5.35 -18.33
N ARG A 83 6.35 4.45 -17.64
CA ARG A 83 7.75 4.09 -17.95
C ARG A 83 7.88 2.80 -18.77
N LEU A 84 6.80 2.05 -18.91
CA LEU A 84 6.77 0.72 -19.51
C LEU A 84 6.06 0.78 -20.86
N GLU A 85 6.78 0.46 -21.93
CA GLU A 85 6.29 0.52 -23.31
C GLU A 85 5.08 -0.37 -23.59
N TRP A 86 4.92 -1.44 -22.81
CA TRP A 86 3.83 -2.40 -22.93
C TRP A 86 2.62 -2.06 -22.04
N ARG A 87 2.69 -1.00 -21.23
CA ARG A 87 1.54 -0.47 -20.47
C ARG A 87 0.89 0.67 -21.25
N GLY A 88 -0.44 0.58 -21.38
CA GLY A 88 -1.28 1.63 -21.94
C GLY A 88 -2.14 2.33 -20.87
N PRO A 89 -2.82 3.44 -21.24
CA PRO A 89 -3.95 3.96 -20.47
C PRO A 89 -4.96 2.84 -20.17
N CYS A 90 -5.47 2.78 -18.95
CA CYS A 90 -6.49 1.79 -18.58
C CYS A 90 -7.48 2.36 -17.57
N HIS A 91 -8.70 1.82 -17.58
CA HIS A 91 -9.79 2.23 -16.68
C HIS A 91 -10.06 3.74 -16.69
N GLU A 92 -9.98 4.37 -17.87
CA GLU A 92 -10.16 5.83 -18.04
C GLU A 92 -11.56 6.30 -17.62
N VAL A 93 -12.55 5.40 -17.65
CA VAL A 93 -13.91 5.65 -17.14
C VAL A 93 -13.93 6.03 -15.66
N ASP A 94 -12.90 5.64 -14.90
CA ASP A 94 -12.80 5.96 -13.48
C ASP A 94 -12.60 7.47 -13.22
N GLU A 95 -12.25 8.25 -14.25
CA GLU A 95 -12.19 9.73 -14.18
C GLU A 95 -13.58 10.37 -14.04
N ARG A 96 -14.64 9.65 -14.41
CA ARG A 96 -16.03 10.16 -14.44
C ARG A 96 -17.03 9.08 -14.04
N ILE A 97 -16.87 8.51 -12.85
CA ILE A 97 -17.82 7.52 -12.34
C ILE A 97 -19.15 8.20 -12.00
N PRO A 98 -20.29 7.80 -12.58
CA PRO A 98 -21.59 8.31 -12.17
C PRO A 98 -21.83 8.04 -10.69
N ILE A 99 -22.32 9.03 -9.95
CA ILE A 99 -22.59 8.89 -8.50
C ILE A 99 -23.57 7.75 -8.21
N SER A 100 -24.48 7.47 -9.15
CA SER A 100 -25.42 6.33 -9.08
C SER A 100 -24.74 4.95 -9.06
N ASN A 101 -23.48 4.86 -9.50
CA ASN A 101 -22.70 3.62 -9.52
C ASN A 101 -21.88 3.44 -8.23
N THR A 102 -21.97 4.38 -7.29
CA THR A 102 -21.30 4.27 -5.99
C THR A 102 -22.17 3.50 -5.00
N SER A 103 -21.57 3.04 -3.90
CA SER A 103 -22.28 2.42 -2.78
C SER A 103 -22.74 3.42 -1.71
N LEU A 104 -22.75 4.72 -2.03
CA LEU A 104 -23.19 5.78 -1.12
C LEU A 104 -24.72 5.78 -0.99
N SER A 105 -25.23 6.02 0.22
CA SER A 105 -26.68 6.09 0.43
C SER A 105 -27.25 7.44 -0.01
N GLU A 106 -28.52 7.44 -0.43
CA GLU A 106 -29.23 8.68 -0.80
C GLU A 106 -29.19 9.74 0.31
N ALA A 107 -29.40 9.34 1.56
CA ALA A 107 -29.33 10.25 2.71
C ALA A 107 -27.92 10.85 2.93
N PHE A 108 -26.86 10.10 2.58
CA PHE A 108 -25.49 10.60 2.64
C PHE A 108 -25.21 11.59 1.52
N LEU A 109 -25.68 11.28 0.30
CA LEU A 109 -25.58 12.17 -0.85
C LEU A 109 -26.37 13.45 -0.62
N GLU A 110 -27.61 13.41 -0.16
CA GLU A 110 -28.41 14.61 0.13
C GLU A 110 -27.67 15.59 1.08
N LYS A 111 -26.98 15.05 2.09
CA LYS A 111 -26.25 15.86 3.06
C LYS A 111 -24.90 16.39 2.54
N TYR A 112 -24.16 15.59 1.77
CA TYR A 112 -22.76 15.87 1.44
C TYR A 112 -22.48 16.02 -0.06
N ARG A 113 -23.50 16.04 -0.93
CA ARG A 113 -23.32 16.16 -2.38
C ARG A 113 -22.47 17.34 -2.78
N HIS A 114 -22.66 18.50 -2.14
CA HIS A 114 -21.85 19.69 -2.39
C HIS A 114 -20.34 19.53 -2.13
N ILE A 115 -19.92 18.52 -1.36
CA ILE A 115 -18.52 18.17 -1.12
C ILE A 115 -18.03 17.13 -2.14
N ILE A 116 -18.90 16.18 -2.49
CA ILE A 116 -18.59 15.03 -3.35
C ILE A 116 -18.59 15.42 -4.83
N ASP A 117 -19.51 16.30 -5.22
CA ASP A 117 -19.82 16.77 -6.57
C ASP A 117 -19.96 18.30 -6.54
N PRO A 118 -18.86 19.03 -6.32
CA PRO A 118 -18.88 20.48 -6.15
C PRO A 118 -19.20 21.24 -7.45
N ASP A 119 -18.90 20.65 -8.61
CA ASP A 119 -19.17 21.17 -9.95
C ASP A 119 -20.54 20.73 -10.50
N GLY A 120 -21.18 19.73 -9.89
CA GLY A 120 -22.55 19.35 -10.19
C GLY A 120 -22.71 18.56 -11.48
N ASP A 121 -21.63 17.94 -11.98
CA ASP A 121 -21.64 17.16 -13.21
C ASP A 121 -22.21 15.74 -13.02
N GLY A 122 -22.48 15.37 -11.76
CA GLY A 122 -23.10 14.10 -11.39
C GLY A 122 -22.14 12.91 -11.40
N THR A 123 -20.85 13.17 -11.55
CA THR A 123 -19.79 12.16 -11.54
C THR A 123 -18.76 12.44 -10.44
N VAL A 124 -17.92 11.45 -10.16
CA VAL A 124 -16.77 11.60 -9.28
C VAL A 124 -15.54 11.03 -9.96
N ASP A 125 -14.43 11.73 -9.77
CA ASP A 125 -13.14 11.27 -10.23
C ASP A 125 -12.48 10.38 -9.16
N VAL A 126 -12.28 9.11 -9.51
CA VAL A 126 -11.59 8.09 -8.70
C VAL A 126 -10.51 7.35 -9.51
N HIS A 127 -9.98 7.99 -10.55
CA HIS A 127 -8.94 7.42 -11.41
C HIS A 127 -7.59 7.30 -10.70
N GLY A 128 -6.67 6.57 -11.34
CA GLY A 128 -5.30 6.41 -10.88
C GLY A 128 -5.11 5.27 -9.89
N GLY A 129 -4.09 5.39 -9.03
CA GLY A 129 -3.70 4.33 -8.09
C GLY A 129 -2.96 3.18 -8.77
N PHE A 130 -3.05 1.99 -8.16
CA PHE A 130 -2.35 0.79 -8.60
C PHE A 130 -3.31 -0.40 -8.57
N HIS A 131 -3.23 -1.29 -9.55
CA HIS A 131 -3.83 -2.62 -9.48
C HIS A 131 -3.24 -3.36 -8.26
N ASP A 132 -4.09 -4.12 -7.55
CA ASP A 132 -3.69 -4.72 -6.27
C ASP A 132 -2.75 -5.91 -6.46
N ALA A 133 -3.00 -6.71 -7.49
CA ALA A 133 -2.24 -7.91 -7.83
C ALA A 133 -2.37 -8.19 -9.34
N GLY A 134 -2.39 -9.45 -9.75
CA GLY A 134 -2.60 -9.83 -11.16
C GLY A 134 -4.02 -9.59 -11.70
N ASP A 135 -4.91 -9.00 -10.90
CA ASP A 135 -6.23 -8.53 -11.32
C ASP A 135 -6.21 -7.01 -11.60
N HIS A 136 -7.39 -6.38 -11.68
CA HIS A 136 -7.49 -4.95 -11.97
C HIS A 136 -8.30 -4.16 -10.95
N VAL A 137 -8.72 -4.79 -9.85
CA VAL A 137 -9.38 -4.08 -8.74
C VAL A 137 -8.32 -3.34 -7.93
N ARG A 138 -8.72 -2.20 -7.38
CA ARG A 138 -7.89 -1.37 -6.50
C ARG A 138 -8.43 -1.45 -5.08
N PHE A 139 -7.90 -2.37 -4.29
CA PHE A 139 -8.34 -2.57 -2.91
C PHE A 139 -7.67 -1.54 -1.97
N GLY A 140 -8.48 -0.72 -1.31
CA GLY A 140 -7.97 0.41 -0.52
C GLY A 140 -7.06 0.02 0.66
N LEU A 141 -7.32 -1.10 1.33
CA LEU A 141 -6.51 -1.58 2.46
C LEU A 141 -5.09 -1.99 2.04
N PRO A 142 -4.90 -2.97 1.13
CA PRO A 142 -3.57 -3.36 0.67
C PRO A 142 -2.84 -2.23 -0.06
N GLN A 143 -3.54 -1.42 -0.87
CA GLN A 143 -2.92 -0.27 -1.54
C GLN A 143 -2.38 0.76 -0.54
N SER A 144 -3.14 1.09 0.52
CA SER A 144 -2.69 2.03 1.56
C SER A 144 -1.54 1.44 2.39
N TYR A 145 -1.57 0.13 2.65
CA TYR A 145 -0.47 -0.55 3.33
C TYR A 145 0.83 -0.52 2.53
N ALA A 146 0.76 -0.80 1.22
CA ALA A 146 1.93 -0.73 0.33
C ALA A 146 2.51 0.69 0.30
N ALA A 147 1.67 1.72 0.14
CA ALA A 147 2.11 3.11 0.16
C ALA A 147 2.79 3.50 1.48
N GLY A 148 2.18 3.15 2.63
CA GLY A 148 2.75 3.45 3.95
C GLY A 148 4.06 2.69 4.24
N THR A 149 4.19 1.46 3.75
CA THR A 149 5.42 0.67 3.91
C THR A 149 6.58 1.25 3.10
N LEU A 150 6.33 1.62 1.83
CA LEU A 150 7.33 2.27 0.98
C LEU A 150 7.76 3.63 1.51
N ASP A 151 6.81 4.44 1.99
CA ASP A 151 7.10 5.75 2.58
C ASP A 151 7.93 5.62 3.87
N GLY A 152 7.54 4.68 4.75
CA GLY A 152 8.28 4.36 5.96
C GLY A 152 9.71 3.91 5.68
N ASP A 153 9.92 3.08 4.65
CA ASP A 153 11.26 2.70 4.21
C ASP A 153 12.04 3.90 3.65
N SER A 154 11.42 4.76 2.83
CA SER A 154 12.05 5.98 2.32
C SER A 154 12.48 6.94 3.45
N MET A 155 11.66 7.08 4.49
CA MET A 155 11.98 7.89 5.67
C MET A 155 13.11 7.31 6.51
N ASN A 156 13.15 5.98 6.68
CA ASN A 156 14.14 5.31 7.52
C ASN A 156 15.50 5.13 6.83
N SER A 157 15.50 4.88 5.52
CA SER A 157 16.70 4.58 4.74
C SER A 157 17.51 5.82 4.32
N GLY A 158 16.90 7.01 4.32
CA GLY A 158 17.55 8.27 3.95
C GLY A 158 18.04 8.28 2.50
N ASN A 159 17.26 8.85 1.57
CA ASN A 159 17.55 8.97 0.12
C ASN A 159 18.48 7.87 -0.48
N PRO A 160 18.03 6.60 -0.51
CA PRO A 160 18.78 5.48 -1.09
C PRO A 160 19.00 5.62 -2.60
N SER A 161 18.14 6.35 -3.32
CA SER A 161 18.30 6.62 -4.76
C SER A 161 19.54 7.47 -5.07
N ARG A 162 20.04 8.26 -4.10
CA ARG A 162 21.33 8.96 -4.22
C ARG A 162 22.54 8.05 -4.01
N GLN A 163 22.40 6.94 -3.29
CA GLN A 163 23.48 5.97 -3.06
C GLN A 163 23.60 4.96 -4.20
N SER A 164 22.48 4.49 -4.76
CA SER A 164 22.44 3.57 -5.91
C SER A 164 23.01 4.20 -7.20
N GLY A 165 22.93 5.53 -7.36
CA GLY A 165 23.50 6.24 -8.51
C GLY A 165 25.03 6.38 -8.52
N LYS A 166 25.74 5.96 -7.46
CA LYS A 166 27.21 5.91 -7.49
C LYS A 166 27.66 4.66 -8.25
N LYS A 167 27.97 4.84 -9.54
CA LYS A 167 28.74 3.85 -10.31
C LYS A 167 29.98 3.47 -9.49
N SER A 168 30.14 2.17 -9.23
CA SER A 168 31.42 1.61 -8.81
C SER A 168 32.47 1.99 -9.85
N THR A 169 33.38 2.88 -9.49
CA THR A 169 34.63 3.12 -10.22
C THR A 169 35.57 1.94 -10.04
#